data_AF-A0A1V5XXR6-F1
#
_entry.id   AF-A0A1V5XXR6-F1
#
_cell.length_a   1.000
_cell.length_b   1.000
_cell.length_c   1.000
_cell.angle_alpha   90.00
_cell.angle_beta   90.00
_cell.angle_gamma   90.00
#
_symmetry.space_group_name_H-M   'P 1'
#
loop_
_entity.id
_entity.type
_entity.pdbx_description
1 polymer ?
#
loop_
_entity_poly.entity_id
_entity_poly.type
_entity_poly.pdbx_seq_one_letter_code
_entity_poly.pdbx_strand_id
1 'polypeptide(L)'
;MNSIPSLPCTSQHPMYCTGEEMARLYKKSRSQFPAQALINSPHLEIMDNVNWAFDPSSMTIWNDRYWKGFYPADYDFANIILMYGFGFYKRFWPDKDDKGQVRSQKVKGETHPFNTSIHAANQATDMDLPERGKVIYIKYSDFPFNNFDDLLKIVDRDTVLGEAFVSLRSPGRGISVFHFVLSRRYSTDFMTQADCRFIFQFKSKEVAAEDALGVWDLKLVSNAAHTPPILRLEFFRQESHLSSRIIQIGNLPDASQIRSLSEKQAHSLHLPEKIESGFIRAAGKDLMLGILEEPDNPLFQAILGSRGFVTRSKEGLMLPYVLKRVK
;
A
#
# COMPACT_ATOMS: atom_id res chain seq x y z
N MET A 1 12.48 19.66 -9.04
CA MET A 1 11.27 19.21 -8.33
C MET A 1 11.68 18.94 -6.90
N ASN A 2 11.32 19.81 -5.95
CA ASN A 2 11.63 19.56 -4.55
C ASN A 2 10.55 18.62 -4.01
N SER A 3 10.88 17.34 -3.93
CA SER A 3 10.03 16.32 -3.31
C SER A 3 9.84 16.65 -1.82
N ILE A 4 8.62 16.42 -1.34
CA ILE A 4 8.32 16.29 0.10
C ILE A 4 9.31 15.28 0.67
N PRO A 5 9.86 15.46 1.88
CA PRO A 5 10.66 14.41 2.48
C PRO A 5 9.75 13.22 2.79
N SER A 6 9.74 12.23 1.90
CA SER A 6 9.37 10.87 2.26
C SER A 6 10.25 10.43 3.42
N LEU A 7 9.72 9.58 4.31
CA LEU A 7 10.55 8.99 5.34
C LEU A 7 11.78 8.35 4.67
N PRO A 8 12.99 8.50 5.25
CA PRO A 8 14.19 7.99 4.63
C PRO A 8 14.15 6.45 4.58
N CYS A 9 14.72 5.87 3.53
CA CYS A 9 14.98 4.44 3.47
C CYS A 9 15.80 4.01 4.71
N THR A 10 15.19 3.18 5.55
CA THR A 10 15.79 2.65 6.77
C THR A 10 15.27 1.24 7.04
N SER A 11 15.90 0.51 7.97
CA SER A 11 15.37 -0.77 8.43
C SER A 11 13.96 -0.68 9.03
N GLN A 12 13.58 0.47 9.57
CA GLN A 12 12.26 0.75 10.14
C GLN A 12 11.25 1.18 9.07
N HIS A 13 11.74 1.73 7.96
CA HIS A 13 10.93 2.22 6.85
C HIS A 13 11.42 1.68 5.50
N PRO A 14 11.51 0.35 5.32
CA PRO A 14 12.14 -0.22 4.14
C PRO A 14 11.26 -0.09 2.88
N MET A 15 9.99 0.25 3.03
CA MET A 15 9.05 0.49 1.92
C MET A 15 9.38 1.77 1.11
N TYR A 16 10.27 2.64 1.60
CA TYR A 16 10.75 3.81 0.87
C TYR A 16 12.11 3.56 0.17
N CYS A 17 12.66 2.35 0.26
CA CYS A 17 13.98 2.02 -0.27
C CYS A 17 13.97 1.72 -1.77
N THR A 18 15.04 2.12 -2.47
CA THR A 18 15.34 1.66 -3.83
C THR A 18 15.74 0.18 -3.82
N GLY A 19 15.84 -0.42 -5.01
CA GLY A 19 16.18 -1.84 -5.16
C GLY A 19 17.58 -2.14 -4.63
N GLU A 20 18.54 -1.25 -4.86
CA GLU A 20 19.90 -1.36 -4.34
C GLU A 20 19.90 -1.30 -2.80
N GLU A 21 19.19 -0.33 -2.23
CA GLU A 21 19.11 -0.16 -0.79
C GLU A 21 18.43 -1.36 -0.12
N MET A 22 17.36 -1.87 -0.73
CA MET A 22 16.62 -3.04 -0.24
C MET A 22 17.47 -4.31 -0.30
N ALA A 23 18.21 -4.52 -1.40
CA ALA A 23 19.17 -5.63 -1.50
C ALA A 23 20.26 -5.54 -0.43
N ARG A 24 20.78 -4.33 -0.16
CA ARG A 24 21.75 -4.08 0.90
C ARG A 24 21.17 -4.35 2.28
N LEU A 25 19.94 -3.92 2.55
CA LEU A 25 19.23 -4.20 3.81
C LEU A 25 19.01 -5.71 3.98
N TYR A 26 18.54 -6.40 2.95
CA TYR A 26 18.32 -7.84 2.96
C TYR A 26 19.61 -8.61 3.26
N LYS A 27 20.73 -8.24 2.61
CA LYS A 27 22.05 -8.87 2.82
C LYS A 27 22.55 -8.69 4.26
N LYS A 28 22.38 -7.51 4.84
CA LYS A 28 22.84 -7.20 6.21
C LYS A 28 21.94 -7.77 7.31
N SER A 29 20.68 -8.03 6.99
CA SER A 29 19.69 -8.48 7.96
C SER A 29 19.78 -9.99 8.23
N ARG A 30 19.31 -10.39 9.41
CA ARG A 30 19.11 -11.78 9.81
C ARG A 30 17.64 -11.97 10.19
N SER A 31 17.07 -13.15 9.91
CA SER A 31 15.74 -13.46 10.39
C SER A 31 15.76 -13.62 11.91
N GLN A 32 14.89 -12.90 12.61
CA GLN A 32 14.76 -12.92 14.07
C GLN A 32 13.64 -13.86 14.53
N PHE A 33 12.72 -14.22 13.63
CA PHE A 33 11.52 -14.99 13.95
C PHE A 33 11.35 -16.18 13.00
N PRO A 34 10.67 -17.27 13.44
CA PRO A 34 10.36 -18.42 12.61
C PRO A 34 9.17 -18.15 11.68
N ALA A 35 8.93 -19.05 10.72
CA ALA A 35 7.82 -18.97 9.77
C ALA A 35 6.46 -18.75 10.44
N GLN A 36 6.26 -19.28 11.65
CA GLN A 36 5.04 -19.11 12.43
C GLN A 36 4.66 -17.65 12.70
N ALA A 37 5.63 -16.73 12.77
CA ALA A 37 5.38 -15.30 12.97
C ALA A 37 4.73 -14.62 11.76
N LEU A 38 4.71 -15.27 10.60
CA LEU A 38 4.00 -14.80 9.41
C LEU A 38 2.48 -14.92 9.55
N ILE A 39 1.97 -15.80 10.42
CA ILE A 39 0.53 -16.07 10.51
C ILE A 39 -0.23 -14.80 10.85
N ASN A 40 -1.26 -14.54 10.05
CA ASN A 40 -2.15 -13.41 10.15
C ASN A 40 -3.38 -13.70 11.02
N SER A 41 -4.15 -12.66 11.28
CA SER A 41 -5.50 -12.78 11.82
C SER A 41 -6.36 -13.75 10.99
N PRO A 42 -7.20 -14.59 11.64
CA PRO A 42 -8.14 -15.45 10.91
C PRO A 42 -9.22 -14.65 10.18
N HIS A 43 -9.42 -13.39 10.54
CA HIS A 43 -10.44 -12.48 10.01
C HIS A 43 -9.86 -11.62 8.87
N LEU A 44 -10.61 -11.52 7.76
CA LEU A 44 -10.27 -10.69 6.59
C LEU A 44 -10.94 -9.32 6.61
N GLU A 45 -12.02 -9.20 7.36
CA GLU A 45 -12.71 -7.97 7.66
C GLU A 45 -11.86 -7.09 8.58
N ILE A 46 -12.02 -5.77 8.48
CA ILE A 46 -11.40 -4.83 9.40
C ILE A 46 -12.13 -4.93 10.74
N MET A 47 -11.40 -5.38 11.76
CA MET A 47 -11.83 -5.38 13.15
C MET A 47 -10.93 -4.41 13.92
N ASP A 48 -11.48 -3.23 14.19
CA ASP A 48 -10.76 -2.13 14.85
C ASP A 48 -10.19 -2.54 16.21
N ASN A 49 -8.90 -2.25 16.43
CA ASN A 49 -8.08 -2.65 17.57
C ASN A 49 -7.95 -4.17 17.80
N VAL A 50 -8.37 -5.01 16.85
CA VAL A 50 -8.21 -6.47 16.90
C VAL A 50 -7.21 -6.96 15.86
N ASN A 51 -7.46 -6.67 14.58
CA ASN A 51 -6.56 -7.02 13.48
C ASN A 51 -6.17 -5.81 12.62
N TRP A 52 -6.60 -4.62 13.04
CA TRP A 52 -6.35 -3.37 12.35
C TRP A 52 -6.41 -2.20 13.34
N ALA A 53 -5.53 -1.22 13.20
CA ALA A 53 -5.58 0.01 13.99
C ALA A 53 -5.03 1.19 13.19
N PHE A 54 -5.53 2.39 13.50
CA PHE A 54 -5.03 3.65 12.96
C PHE A 54 -4.68 4.60 14.09
N ASP A 55 -3.46 5.11 14.09
CA ASP A 55 -3.00 6.15 14.99
C ASP A 55 -2.96 7.50 14.25
N PRO A 56 -3.85 8.45 14.59
CA PRO A 56 -3.90 9.77 13.96
C PRO A 56 -2.75 10.69 14.38
N SER A 57 -1.99 10.37 15.45
CA SER A 57 -0.86 11.18 15.90
C SER A 57 0.40 10.90 15.07
N SER A 58 0.68 9.61 14.84
CA SER A 58 1.81 9.14 14.02
C SER A 58 1.45 8.91 12.55
N MET A 59 0.16 9.06 12.19
CA MET A 59 -0.36 8.79 10.84
C MET A 59 0.00 7.40 10.32
N THR A 60 -0.07 6.41 11.22
CA THR A 60 0.36 5.04 10.99
C THR A 60 -0.82 4.08 11.07
N ILE A 61 -0.84 3.11 10.15
CA ILE A 61 -1.80 2.01 10.13
C ILE A 61 -1.07 0.74 10.52
N TRP A 62 -1.69 -0.06 11.39
CA TRP A 62 -1.33 -1.45 11.62
C TRP A 62 -2.44 -2.34 11.05
N ASN A 63 -2.08 -3.40 10.32
CA ASN A 63 -2.99 -4.29 9.64
C ASN A 63 -2.44 -5.72 9.65
N ASP A 64 -3.09 -6.61 10.40
CA ASP A 64 -2.73 -8.02 10.52
C ASP A 64 -3.68 -8.95 9.73
N ARG A 65 -4.55 -8.40 8.88
CA ARG A 65 -5.38 -9.22 7.97
C ARG A 65 -4.53 -9.94 6.93
N TYR A 66 -3.43 -9.30 6.54
CA TYR A 66 -2.43 -9.78 5.61
C TYR A 66 -1.14 -8.97 5.79
N TRP A 67 -0.06 -9.46 5.19
CA TRP A 67 1.18 -8.72 5.00
C TRP A 67 1.14 -7.94 3.69
N LYS A 68 1.13 -6.60 3.74
CA LYS A 68 1.15 -5.78 2.52
C LYS A 68 2.54 -5.83 1.87
N GLY A 69 2.58 -6.13 0.58
CA GLY A 69 3.80 -6.18 -0.22
C GLY A 69 4.15 -4.82 -0.81
N PHE A 70 5.45 -4.50 -0.79
CA PHE A 70 6.02 -3.30 -1.40
C PHE A 70 7.18 -3.70 -2.30
N TYR A 71 7.09 -3.30 -3.56
CA TYR A 71 8.24 -3.29 -4.47
C TYR A 71 9.17 -2.12 -4.10
N PRO A 72 10.41 -2.13 -4.61
CA PRO A 72 11.33 -1.02 -4.45
C PRO A 72 10.73 0.32 -4.91
N ALA A 73 11.23 1.44 -4.40
CA ALA A 73 10.73 2.78 -4.70
C ALA A 73 11.31 3.39 -5.99
N ASP A 74 11.95 2.57 -6.84
CA ASP A 74 12.53 3.03 -8.10
C ASP A 74 11.45 3.51 -9.08
N TYR A 75 11.68 4.66 -9.72
CA TYR A 75 10.75 5.23 -10.70
C TYR A 75 11.14 4.87 -12.14
N ASP A 76 11.54 3.62 -12.38
CA ASP A 76 11.70 3.09 -13.73
C ASP A 76 10.40 2.45 -14.24
N PHE A 77 10.25 2.39 -15.56
CA PHE A 77 9.01 1.96 -16.21
C PHE A 77 8.58 0.54 -15.80
N ALA A 78 9.53 -0.39 -15.68
CA ALA A 78 9.23 -1.77 -15.30
C ALA A 78 8.76 -1.85 -13.83
N ASN A 79 9.45 -1.14 -12.94
CA ASN A 79 9.06 -1.11 -11.53
C ASN A 79 7.73 -0.38 -11.30
N ILE A 80 7.43 0.68 -12.06
CA ILE A 80 6.11 1.35 -12.03
C ILE A 80 4.98 0.37 -12.42
N ILE A 81 5.18 -0.46 -13.44
CA ILE A 81 4.19 -1.49 -13.83
C ILE A 81 3.99 -2.48 -12.69
N LEU A 82 5.07 -2.95 -12.05
CA LEU A 82 4.98 -3.85 -10.91
C LEU A 82 4.27 -3.20 -9.72
N MET A 83 4.70 -2.00 -9.34
CA MET A 83 4.16 -1.23 -8.24
C MET A 83 2.67 -0.99 -8.37
N TYR A 84 2.19 -0.46 -9.50
CA TYR A 84 0.78 -0.10 -9.61
C TYR A 84 -0.08 -1.24 -10.17
N GLY A 85 0.42 -2.04 -11.10
CA GLY A 85 -0.33 -3.12 -11.74
C GLY A 85 -0.34 -4.43 -10.94
N PHE A 86 0.74 -4.74 -10.21
CA PHE A 86 0.95 -6.02 -9.53
C PHE A 86 1.27 -5.89 -8.04
N GLY A 87 0.92 -4.75 -7.43
CA GLY A 87 0.97 -4.63 -5.98
C GLY A 87 0.18 -5.74 -5.32
N PHE A 88 0.74 -6.30 -4.25
CA PHE A 88 0.28 -7.56 -3.71
C PHE A 88 0.23 -7.55 -2.19
N TYR A 89 -0.45 -8.53 -1.63
CA TYR A 89 -0.26 -8.93 -0.25
C TYR A 89 0.04 -10.43 -0.17
N LYS A 90 0.58 -10.85 0.95
CA LYS A 90 0.67 -12.27 1.32
C LYS A 90 -0.16 -12.51 2.57
N ARG A 91 -0.87 -13.62 2.61
CA ARG A 91 -1.63 -14.03 3.79
C ARG A 91 -1.19 -15.42 4.21
N PHE A 92 -1.04 -15.62 5.52
CA PHE A 92 -0.55 -16.88 6.07
C PHE A 92 -1.43 -17.38 7.21
N TRP A 93 -1.58 -18.70 7.31
CA TRP A 93 -2.38 -19.38 8.33
C TRP A 93 -1.76 -20.72 8.74
N PRO A 94 -2.08 -21.23 9.94
CA PRO A 94 -1.58 -22.52 10.39
C PRO A 94 -2.05 -23.66 9.45
N ASP A 95 -1.19 -24.65 9.21
CA ASP A 95 -1.59 -25.88 8.52
C ASP A 95 -2.45 -26.75 9.45
N LYS A 96 -3.77 -26.69 9.27
CA LYS A 96 -4.77 -27.38 10.11
C LYS A 96 -5.41 -28.58 9.42
N ASP A 97 -5.81 -29.59 10.20
CA ASP A 97 -6.65 -30.71 9.79
C ASP A 97 -8.11 -30.32 9.64
N ASP A 98 -8.91 -31.25 9.11
CA ASP A 98 -10.34 -31.02 8.84
C ASP A 98 -11.13 -30.85 10.15
N LYS A 99 -10.51 -31.15 11.30
CA LYS A 99 -11.03 -30.93 12.66
C LYS A 99 -10.45 -29.66 13.31
N GLY A 100 -9.63 -28.88 12.59
CA GLY A 100 -9.03 -27.63 13.05
C GLY A 100 -7.75 -27.77 13.87
N GLN A 101 -7.16 -28.97 14.00
CA GLN A 101 -5.91 -29.20 14.74
C GLN A 101 -4.68 -28.92 13.87
N VAL A 102 -3.62 -28.35 14.43
CA VAL A 102 -2.38 -28.04 13.67
C VAL A 102 -1.67 -29.34 13.30
N ARG A 103 -1.51 -29.62 11.99
CA ARG A 103 -0.89 -30.84 11.44
C ARG A 103 0.64 -30.79 11.46
N SER A 104 1.22 -29.60 11.30
CA SER A 104 2.65 -29.43 11.12
C SER A 104 3.12 -28.03 11.52
N GLN A 105 4.43 -27.84 11.65
CA GLN A 105 5.06 -26.52 11.82
C GLN A 105 5.06 -25.70 10.52
N LYS A 106 4.50 -26.25 9.42
CA LYS A 106 4.44 -25.54 8.15
C LYS A 106 3.32 -24.51 8.21
N VAL A 107 3.55 -23.38 7.56
CA VAL A 107 2.57 -22.30 7.45
C VAL A 107 2.05 -22.29 6.03
N LYS A 108 0.74 -22.42 5.86
CA LYS A 108 0.10 -22.26 4.55
C LYS A 108 -0.10 -20.79 4.26
N GLY A 109 -0.12 -20.43 2.98
CA GLY A 109 -0.40 -19.06 2.60
C GLY A 109 -0.83 -18.90 1.16
N GLU A 110 -1.09 -17.65 0.80
CA GLU A 110 -1.36 -17.20 -0.55
C GLU A 110 -0.64 -15.88 -0.82
N THR A 111 -0.24 -15.67 -2.06
CA THR A 111 0.16 -14.34 -2.57
C THR A 111 -0.92 -13.89 -3.54
N HIS A 112 -1.40 -12.66 -3.34
CA HIS A 112 -2.53 -12.13 -4.09
C HIS A 112 -2.24 -10.69 -4.53
N PRO A 113 -2.20 -10.42 -5.84
CA PRO A 113 -2.20 -9.05 -6.35
C PRO A 113 -3.55 -8.38 -6.04
N PHE A 114 -3.52 -7.17 -5.47
CA PHE A 114 -4.71 -6.48 -4.94
C PHE A 114 -5.86 -6.31 -5.94
N ASN A 115 -5.55 -6.22 -7.24
CA ASN A 115 -6.51 -5.83 -8.28
C ASN A 115 -6.82 -6.98 -9.26
N THR A 116 -6.59 -8.23 -8.85
CA THR A 116 -6.79 -9.41 -9.72
C THR A 116 -7.52 -10.52 -8.98
N SER A 117 -8.01 -11.53 -9.69
CA SER A 117 -8.57 -12.76 -9.09
C SER A 117 -7.52 -13.85 -8.87
N ILE A 118 -6.23 -13.54 -8.97
CA ILE A 118 -5.16 -14.52 -8.91
C ILE A 118 -4.84 -14.87 -7.46
N HIS A 119 -4.95 -16.14 -7.08
CA HIS A 119 -4.51 -16.64 -5.78
C HIS A 119 -3.37 -17.63 -5.98
N ALA A 120 -2.14 -17.21 -5.66
CA ALA A 120 -0.97 -18.08 -5.77
C ALA A 120 -0.73 -18.78 -4.42
N ALA A 121 -1.26 -19.99 -4.28
CA ALA A 121 -1.09 -20.79 -3.07
C ALA A 121 0.40 -21.11 -2.83
N ASN A 122 0.80 -21.02 -1.56
CA ASN A 122 2.17 -21.24 -1.15
C ASN A 122 2.29 -21.83 0.27
N GLN A 123 3.51 -22.22 0.61
CA GLN A 123 3.86 -22.76 1.92
C GLN A 123 5.17 -22.14 2.40
N ALA A 124 5.19 -21.70 3.65
CA ALA A 124 6.35 -21.17 4.33
C ALA A 124 6.96 -22.21 5.28
N THR A 125 8.29 -22.34 5.24
CA THR A 125 9.07 -23.24 6.09
C THR A 125 10.39 -22.59 6.50
N ASP A 126 10.82 -22.81 7.75
CA ASP A 126 12.15 -22.41 8.20
C ASP A 126 13.24 -23.22 7.50
N MET A 127 14.33 -22.56 7.12
CA MET A 127 15.46 -23.17 6.43
C MET A 127 16.77 -22.50 6.86
N ASP A 128 17.86 -23.26 6.90
CA ASP A 128 19.21 -22.73 7.09
C ASP A 128 20.04 -22.99 5.82
N LEU A 129 20.52 -21.92 5.21
CA LEU A 129 21.26 -21.96 3.95
C LEU A 129 22.71 -21.56 4.18
N PRO A 130 23.71 -22.32 3.66
CA PRO A 130 25.14 -22.09 3.96
C PRO A 130 25.63 -20.64 3.79
N GLU A 131 25.16 -19.92 2.77
CA GLU A 131 25.59 -18.55 2.46
C GLU A 131 24.60 -17.47 2.90
N ARG A 132 23.39 -17.85 3.31
CA ARG A 132 22.28 -16.94 3.59
C ARG A 132 21.79 -17.02 5.04
N GLY A 133 22.26 -18.02 5.79
CA GLY A 133 21.87 -18.32 7.16
C GLY A 133 20.40 -18.73 7.27
N LYS A 134 19.82 -18.46 8.44
CA LYS A 134 18.41 -18.70 8.72
C LYS A 134 17.51 -17.79 7.89
N VAL A 135 16.62 -18.42 7.13
CA VAL A 135 15.63 -17.79 6.27
C VAL A 135 14.31 -18.56 6.37
N ILE A 136 13.23 -17.93 5.91
CA ILE A 136 11.96 -18.62 5.66
C ILE A 136 11.81 -18.78 4.16
N TYR A 137 11.66 -20.02 3.73
CA TYR A 137 11.46 -20.38 2.33
C TYR A 137 9.97 -20.42 2.00
N ILE A 138 9.54 -19.68 0.98
CA ILE A 138 8.19 -19.72 0.41
C ILE A 138 8.22 -20.52 -0.87
N LYS A 139 7.48 -21.63 -0.91
CA LYS A 139 7.29 -22.44 -2.12
C LYS A 139 5.87 -22.30 -2.64
N TYR A 140 5.72 -21.92 -3.89
CA TYR A 140 4.44 -21.88 -4.58
C TYR A 140 4.07 -23.25 -5.15
N SER A 141 2.80 -23.62 -5.08
CA SER A 141 2.32 -24.94 -5.50
C SER A 141 1.69 -24.94 -6.90
N ASP A 142 1.05 -23.85 -7.29
CA ASP A 142 0.11 -23.86 -8.41
C ASP A 142 0.74 -23.29 -9.68
N PHE A 143 0.42 -23.86 -10.83
CA PHE A 143 0.79 -23.29 -12.12
C PHE A 143 0.07 -21.94 -12.34
N PRO A 144 0.72 -20.90 -12.90
CA PRO A 144 2.10 -20.86 -13.42
C PRO A 144 3.17 -20.46 -12.37
N PHE A 145 2.79 -20.31 -11.10
CA PHE A 145 3.63 -19.75 -10.05
C PHE A 145 4.60 -20.74 -9.42
N ASN A 146 4.44 -22.04 -9.67
CA ASN A 146 5.26 -23.12 -9.12
C ASN A 146 6.74 -23.10 -9.53
N ASN A 147 7.14 -22.23 -10.46
CA ASN A 147 8.54 -21.96 -10.81
C ASN A 147 9.13 -20.75 -10.06
N PHE A 148 8.35 -20.12 -9.18
CA PHE A 148 8.82 -19.03 -8.33
C PHE A 148 9.03 -19.54 -6.91
N ASP A 149 9.98 -18.94 -6.21
CA ASP A 149 10.11 -19.07 -4.76
C ASP A 149 10.61 -17.78 -4.13
N ASP A 150 10.33 -17.60 -2.84
CA ASP A 150 10.82 -16.44 -2.09
C ASP A 150 11.69 -16.91 -0.92
N LEU A 151 12.74 -16.13 -0.63
CA LEU A 151 13.46 -16.20 0.64
C LEU A 151 13.12 -14.97 1.47
N LEU A 152 12.65 -15.21 2.69
CA LEU A 152 12.22 -14.17 3.61
C LEU A 152 13.13 -14.10 4.84
N LYS A 153 13.31 -12.89 5.36
CA LYS A 153 13.91 -12.60 6.67
C LYS A 153 12.94 -11.71 7.46
N ILE A 154 12.39 -12.24 8.55
CA ILE A 154 11.55 -11.46 9.46
C ILE A 154 12.47 -10.64 10.35
N VAL A 155 12.54 -9.34 10.13
CA VAL A 155 13.49 -8.46 10.85
C VAL A 155 12.88 -7.87 12.11
N ASP A 156 11.56 -7.74 12.17
CA ASP A 156 10.79 -7.43 13.37
C ASP A 156 9.36 -8.00 13.25
N ARG A 157 8.48 -7.77 14.23
CA ARG A 157 7.12 -8.34 14.25
C ARG A 157 6.21 -7.89 13.11
N ASP A 158 6.54 -6.77 12.48
CA ASP A 158 5.70 -6.09 11.50
C ASP A 158 6.43 -5.80 10.19
N THR A 159 7.68 -6.25 10.04
CA THR A 159 8.51 -6.06 8.83
C THR A 159 9.21 -7.35 8.42
N VAL A 160 9.06 -7.73 7.15
CA VAL A 160 9.79 -8.83 6.50
C VAL A 160 10.48 -8.30 5.26
N LEU A 161 11.74 -8.69 5.06
CA LEU A 161 12.46 -8.47 3.82
C LEU A 161 12.43 -9.75 2.99
N GLY A 162 12.15 -9.63 1.70
CA GLY A 162 12.06 -10.75 0.77
C GLY A 162 12.95 -10.59 -0.46
N GLU A 163 13.38 -11.72 -1.01
CA GLU A 163 14.04 -11.83 -2.32
C GLU A 163 13.29 -12.91 -3.10
N ALA A 164 12.75 -12.55 -4.28
CA ALA A 164 12.01 -13.44 -5.15
C ALA A 164 12.93 -14.04 -6.21
N PHE A 165 12.75 -15.32 -6.52
CA PHE A 165 13.51 -16.05 -7.52
C PHE A 165 12.60 -16.71 -8.54
N VAL A 166 13.08 -16.80 -9.79
CA VAL A 166 12.65 -17.84 -10.72
C VAL A 166 13.56 -19.04 -10.48
N SER A 167 13.01 -20.09 -9.90
CA SER A 167 13.74 -21.26 -9.41
C SER A 167 13.34 -22.50 -10.19
N LEU A 168 14.33 -23.15 -10.79
CA LEU A 168 14.07 -24.37 -11.57
C LEU A 168 13.96 -25.61 -10.66
N ARG A 169 14.71 -25.71 -9.55
CA ARG A 169 14.69 -26.90 -8.63
C ARG A 169 15.22 -26.69 -7.21
N SER A 170 15.83 -25.55 -6.84
CA SER A 170 16.56 -25.43 -5.56
C SER A 170 16.33 -24.07 -4.88
N PRO A 171 15.96 -24.03 -3.58
CA PRO A 171 15.69 -22.81 -2.84
C PRO A 171 16.80 -21.76 -2.98
N GLY A 172 16.47 -20.56 -3.47
CA GLY A 172 17.41 -19.43 -3.52
C GLY A 172 18.64 -19.61 -4.41
N ARG A 173 18.63 -20.60 -5.31
CA ARG A 173 19.68 -20.83 -6.33
C ARG A 173 19.21 -20.49 -7.76
N GLY A 174 18.00 -19.94 -7.87
CA GLY A 174 17.43 -19.46 -9.12
C GLY A 174 17.95 -18.08 -9.54
N ILE A 175 17.33 -17.51 -10.56
CA ILE A 175 17.58 -16.13 -10.99
C ILE A 175 16.82 -15.21 -10.03
N SER A 176 17.54 -14.38 -9.26
CA SER A 176 16.93 -13.33 -8.45
C SER A 176 16.19 -12.35 -9.36
N VAL A 177 14.91 -12.13 -9.08
CA VAL A 177 14.04 -11.25 -9.87
C VAL A 177 13.99 -9.85 -9.27
N PHE A 178 13.67 -9.76 -7.97
CA PHE A 178 13.60 -8.49 -7.23
C PHE A 178 13.65 -8.74 -5.72
N HIS A 179 13.97 -7.69 -4.98
CA HIS A 179 13.74 -7.63 -3.53
C HIS A 179 12.39 -6.96 -3.26
N PHE A 180 11.75 -7.31 -2.14
CA PHE A 180 10.50 -6.70 -1.71
C PHE A 180 10.43 -6.60 -0.19
N VAL A 181 9.50 -5.79 0.29
CA VAL A 181 9.14 -5.71 1.72
C VAL A 181 7.75 -6.28 1.90
N LEU A 182 7.54 -6.97 3.00
CA LEU A 182 6.21 -7.20 3.54
C LEU A 182 6.08 -6.41 4.84
N SER A 183 5.00 -5.65 5.01
CA SER A 183 4.74 -4.95 6.26
C SER A 183 3.30 -5.05 6.72
N ARG A 184 3.14 -5.16 8.05
CA ARG A 184 1.87 -4.96 8.75
C ARG A 184 1.71 -3.54 9.26
N ARG A 185 2.79 -2.75 9.33
CA ARG A 185 2.76 -1.37 9.81
C ARG A 185 3.31 -0.41 8.78
N TYR A 186 2.49 0.55 8.38
CA TYR A 186 2.83 1.48 7.31
C TYR A 186 2.20 2.85 7.52
N SER A 187 2.87 3.89 7.00
CA SER A 187 2.33 5.24 6.94
C SER A 187 1.05 5.28 6.11
N THR A 188 0.19 6.25 6.41
CA THR A 188 -0.95 6.66 5.56
C THR A 188 -0.58 6.94 4.10
N ASP A 189 0.70 7.17 3.76
CA ASP A 189 1.16 7.22 2.35
C ASP A 189 0.93 5.92 1.58
N PHE A 190 0.80 4.81 2.30
CA PHE A 190 0.62 3.46 1.76
C PHE A 190 -0.70 2.83 2.21
N MET A 191 -1.68 3.63 2.63
CA MET A 191 -2.98 3.07 2.97
C MET A 191 -3.63 2.39 1.77
N THR A 192 -4.37 1.32 1.99
CA THR A 192 -5.21 0.73 0.95
C THR A 192 -6.51 1.52 0.80
N GLN A 193 -7.24 1.31 -0.29
CA GLN A 193 -8.58 1.87 -0.46
C GLN A 193 -9.53 1.43 0.68
N ALA A 194 -9.38 0.18 1.15
CA ALA A 194 -10.16 -0.32 2.29
C ALA A 194 -9.81 0.42 3.60
N ASP A 195 -8.52 0.70 3.84
CA ASP A 195 -8.08 1.50 4.99
C ASP A 195 -8.64 2.92 4.90
N CYS A 196 -8.54 3.56 3.73
CA CYS A 196 -9.06 4.91 3.50
C CYS A 196 -10.56 4.99 3.77
N ARG A 197 -11.34 4.05 3.23
CA ARG A 197 -12.80 3.99 3.45
C ARG A 197 -13.14 3.79 4.92
N PHE A 198 -12.42 2.90 5.60
CA PHE A 198 -12.66 2.64 7.02
C PHE A 198 -12.34 3.86 7.89
N ILE A 199 -11.20 4.52 7.64
CA ILE A 199 -10.84 5.75 8.36
C ILE A 199 -11.88 6.85 8.07
N PHE A 200 -12.24 7.05 6.81
CA PHE A 200 -13.25 8.04 6.43
C PHE A 200 -14.58 7.80 7.15
N GLN A 201 -15.08 6.57 7.15
CA GLN A 201 -16.38 6.24 7.73
C GLN A 201 -16.41 6.28 9.26
N PHE A 202 -15.35 5.78 9.92
CA PHE A 202 -15.40 5.47 11.35
C PHE A 202 -14.39 6.22 12.24
N LYS A 203 -13.33 6.81 11.66
CA LYS A 203 -12.24 7.42 12.43
C LYS A 203 -12.06 8.91 12.17
N SER A 204 -12.55 9.39 11.04
CA SER A 204 -12.42 10.78 10.63
C SER A 204 -13.53 11.67 11.22
N LYS A 205 -13.28 12.97 11.28
CA LYS A 205 -14.20 13.99 11.80
C LYS A 205 -14.47 15.05 10.74
N GLU A 206 -15.47 15.87 10.95
CA GLU A 206 -15.65 17.10 10.16
C GLU A 206 -14.39 17.96 10.25
N VAL A 207 -14.06 18.63 9.15
CA VAL A 207 -12.88 19.50 9.07
C VAL A 207 -13.25 20.86 9.65
N ALA A 208 -12.54 21.30 10.68
CA ALA A 208 -12.68 22.67 11.16
C ALA A 208 -12.11 23.65 10.12
N ALA A 209 -12.75 24.79 9.90
CA ALA A 209 -12.37 25.72 8.84
C ALA A 209 -10.92 26.21 8.98
N GLU A 210 -10.46 26.41 10.21
CA GLU A 210 -9.08 26.77 10.56
C GLU A 210 -8.08 25.64 10.25
N ASP A 211 -8.48 24.39 10.43
CA ASP A 211 -7.63 23.23 10.17
C ASP A 211 -7.46 23.02 8.66
N ALA A 212 -8.40 23.45 7.82
CA ALA A 212 -8.28 23.36 6.37
C ALA A 212 -7.20 24.30 5.79
N LEU A 213 -6.91 25.42 6.46
CA LEU A 213 -6.03 26.47 5.92
C LEU A 213 -4.60 25.99 5.68
N GLY A 214 -3.94 26.58 4.68
CA GLY A 214 -2.54 26.33 4.34
C GLY A 214 -2.38 25.49 3.07
N VAL A 215 -1.17 24.95 2.88
CA VAL A 215 -0.79 24.24 1.64
C VAL A 215 -0.94 22.74 1.81
N TRP A 216 -1.52 22.09 0.80
CA TRP A 216 -1.85 20.67 0.80
C TRP A 216 -1.52 20.00 -0.53
N ASP A 217 -1.03 18.77 -0.44
CA ASP A 217 -0.83 17.88 -1.57
C ASP A 217 -1.98 16.89 -1.68
N LEU A 218 -2.69 16.94 -2.81
CA LEU A 218 -3.70 15.95 -3.16
C LEU A 218 -3.02 14.74 -3.80
N LYS A 219 -3.26 13.57 -3.22
CA LYS A 219 -2.74 12.28 -3.66
C LYS A 219 -3.89 11.28 -3.82
N LEU A 220 -3.86 10.45 -4.87
CA LEU A 220 -4.80 9.33 -4.99
C LEU A 220 -4.36 8.19 -4.06
N VAL A 221 -5.31 7.42 -3.53
CA VAL A 221 -5.00 6.22 -2.75
C VAL A 221 -4.83 5.02 -3.68
N SER A 222 -3.69 4.34 -3.61
CA SER A 222 -3.47 3.06 -4.29
C SER A 222 -3.35 1.94 -3.27
N ASN A 223 -4.02 0.81 -3.55
CA ASN A 223 -3.85 -0.41 -2.74
C ASN A 223 -2.39 -0.86 -2.68
N ALA A 224 -1.60 -0.54 -3.69
CA ALA A 224 -0.31 -1.14 -3.94
C ALA A 224 0.88 -0.27 -3.51
N ALA A 225 0.85 1.01 -3.86
CA ALA A 225 2.04 1.85 -3.82
C ALA A 225 1.76 3.27 -3.30
N HIS A 226 2.83 3.96 -2.87
CA HIS A 226 2.77 5.39 -2.63
C HIS A 226 2.58 6.15 -3.95
N THR A 227 1.87 7.26 -3.89
CA THR A 227 1.44 8.03 -5.06
C THR A 227 2.01 9.44 -4.99
N PRO A 228 2.60 9.96 -6.08
CA PRO A 228 3.03 11.35 -6.09
C PRO A 228 1.83 12.28 -5.97
N PRO A 229 2.02 13.50 -5.43
CA PRO A 229 0.98 14.54 -5.51
C PRO A 229 0.54 14.76 -6.96
N ILE A 230 -0.77 14.74 -7.19
CA ILE A 230 -1.35 15.12 -8.48
C ILE A 230 -1.72 16.60 -8.52
N LEU A 231 -1.97 17.21 -7.36
CA LEU A 231 -2.17 18.65 -7.19
C LEU A 231 -1.51 19.13 -5.91
N ARG A 232 -0.99 20.35 -5.93
CA ARG A 232 -0.69 21.14 -4.74
C ARG A 232 -1.60 22.35 -4.70
N LEU A 233 -2.30 22.53 -3.61
CA LEU A 233 -3.33 23.54 -3.42
C LEU A 233 -3.03 24.34 -2.16
N GLU A 234 -3.42 25.61 -2.15
CA GLU A 234 -3.49 26.41 -0.94
C GLU A 234 -4.95 26.71 -0.63
N PHE A 235 -5.38 26.36 0.59
CA PHE A 235 -6.65 26.79 1.15
C PHE A 235 -6.43 28.06 1.96
N PHE A 236 -7.24 29.07 1.70
CA PHE A 236 -7.18 30.36 2.38
C PHE A 236 -8.59 30.88 2.63
N ARG A 237 -8.71 31.80 3.59
CA ARG A 237 -9.98 32.44 3.89
C ARG A 237 -10.19 33.61 2.93
N GLN A 238 -11.34 33.62 2.28
CA GLN A 238 -11.81 34.76 1.49
C GLN A 238 -13.15 35.19 2.07
N GLU A 239 -13.15 36.37 2.70
CA GLU A 239 -14.30 36.84 3.49
C GLU A 239 -14.73 35.81 4.56
N SER A 240 -15.98 35.33 4.51
CA SER A 240 -16.54 34.31 5.41
C SER A 240 -16.41 32.87 4.90
N HIS A 241 -15.81 32.65 3.72
CA HIS A 241 -15.79 31.35 3.05
C HIS A 241 -14.38 30.79 2.90
N LEU A 242 -14.29 29.47 2.79
CA LEU A 242 -13.06 28.79 2.41
C LEU A 242 -12.88 28.90 0.88
N SER A 243 -11.70 29.32 0.44
CA SER A 243 -11.32 29.36 -0.97
C SER A 243 -10.07 28.52 -1.19
N SER A 244 -9.82 28.13 -2.45
CA SER A 244 -8.60 27.41 -2.81
C SER A 244 -7.98 27.94 -4.10
N ARG A 245 -6.66 27.81 -4.22
CA ARG A 245 -5.93 28.03 -5.47
C ARG A 245 -4.93 26.92 -5.75
N ILE A 246 -4.75 26.58 -7.02
CA ILE A 246 -3.77 25.59 -7.47
C ILE A 246 -2.39 26.25 -7.50
N ILE A 247 -1.44 25.70 -6.75
CA ILE A 247 -0.03 26.09 -6.77
C ILE A 247 0.73 25.30 -7.82
N GLN A 248 0.47 23.98 -7.90
CA GLN A 248 1.19 23.08 -8.78
C GLN A 248 0.30 21.94 -9.25
N ILE A 249 0.52 21.50 -10.48
CA ILE A 249 -0.09 20.30 -11.06
C ILE A 249 1.01 19.25 -11.21
N GLY A 250 0.78 18.09 -10.62
CA GLY A 250 1.67 16.95 -10.69
C GLY A 250 1.33 16.03 -11.87
N ASN A 251 2.15 15.00 -12.06
CA ASN A 251 1.88 13.92 -13.00
C ASN A 251 1.91 12.60 -12.23
N LEU A 252 0.98 11.70 -12.53
CA LEU A 252 1.18 10.30 -12.17
C LEU A 252 2.28 9.70 -13.06
N PRO A 253 2.94 8.63 -12.60
CA PRO A 253 3.93 7.93 -13.42
C PRO A 253 3.27 7.41 -14.71
N ASP A 254 3.80 7.89 -15.83
CA ASP A 254 3.52 7.42 -17.20
C ASP A 254 2.21 7.85 -17.92
N ALA A 255 1.77 9.11 -17.80
CA ALA A 255 0.89 9.66 -18.85
C ALA A 255 0.86 11.19 -18.95
N SER A 256 1.18 11.70 -20.13
CA SER A 256 0.86 13.08 -20.56
C SER A 256 -0.64 13.37 -20.55
N GLN A 257 -1.49 12.33 -20.64
CA GLN A 257 -2.95 12.41 -20.56
C GLN A 257 -3.48 12.63 -19.12
N ILE A 258 -2.65 12.46 -18.09
CA ILE A 258 -3.07 12.64 -16.69
C ILE A 258 -2.99 14.09 -16.24
N ARG A 259 -2.24 14.94 -16.96
CA ARG A 259 -2.21 16.38 -16.68
C ARG A 259 -3.58 17.03 -16.91
N SER A 260 -4.22 16.74 -18.04
CA SER A 260 -5.59 17.20 -18.33
C SER A 260 -6.61 16.60 -17.37
N LEU A 261 -6.37 15.35 -16.92
CA LEU A 261 -7.17 14.72 -15.87
C LEU A 261 -7.06 15.47 -14.54
N SER A 262 -5.84 15.84 -14.14
CA SER A 262 -5.57 16.54 -12.88
C SER A 262 -6.16 17.95 -12.90
N GLU A 263 -6.09 18.66 -14.03
CA GLU A 263 -6.76 19.96 -14.24
C GLU A 263 -8.28 19.81 -14.15
N LYS A 264 -8.86 18.84 -14.89
CA LYS A 264 -10.30 18.58 -14.86
C LYS A 264 -10.79 18.17 -13.46
N GLN A 265 -10.02 17.34 -12.75
CA GLN A 265 -10.31 16.92 -11.38
C GLN A 265 -10.20 18.09 -10.39
N ALA A 266 -9.17 18.94 -10.51
CA ALA A 266 -9.03 20.12 -9.65
C ALA A 266 -10.27 21.02 -9.73
N HIS A 267 -10.80 21.22 -10.94
CA HIS A 267 -12.00 22.00 -11.16
C HIS A 267 -13.30 21.27 -10.76
N SER A 268 -13.41 19.97 -11.01
CA SER A 268 -14.63 19.21 -10.69
C SER A 268 -14.79 18.88 -9.21
N LEU A 269 -13.70 18.92 -8.44
CA LEU A 269 -13.72 18.50 -7.05
C LEU A 269 -14.42 19.48 -6.12
N HIS A 270 -14.53 20.77 -6.47
CA HIS A 270 -15.16 21.79 -5.61
C HIS A 270 -14.73 21.62 -4.14
N LEU A 271 -13.39 21.56 -3.94
CA LEU A 271 -12.80 21.07 -2.70
C LEU A 271 -13.23 21.90 -1.47
N PRO A 272 -13.25 23.24 -1.52
CA PRO A 272 -13.77 24.03 -0.39
C PRO A 272 -15.21 23.67 -0.03
N GLU A 273 -16.10 23.56 -1.01
CA GLU A 273 -17.50 23.24 -0.80
C GLU A 273 -17.66 21.82 -0.24
N LYS A 274 -16.84 20.86 -0.69
CA LYS A 274 -16.81 19.49 -0.15
C LYS A 274 -16.26 19.41 1.26
N ILE A 275 -15.34 20.29 1.65
CA ILE A 275 -14.90 20.45 3.04
C ILE A 275 -16.06 20.97 3.89
N GLU A 276 -16.71 22.05 3.46
CA GLU A 276 -17.82 22.68 4.20
C GLU A 276 -19.06 21.79 4.33
N SER A 277 -19.31 20.92 3.34
CA SER A 277 -20.43 19.96 3.33
C SER A 277 -20.08 18.58 3.93
N GLY A 278 -18.86 18.39 4.45
CA GLY A 278 -18.45 17.17 5.14
C GLY A 278 -18.14 15.96 4.24
N PHE A 279 -18.08 16.14 2.92
CA PHE A 279 -17.62 15.12 1.97
C PHE A 279 -16.09 14.95 1.96
N ILE A 280 -15.37 15.89 2.58
CA ILE A 280 -13.97 15.74 2.97
C ILE A 280 -13.89 15.78 4.49
N ARG A 281 -13.14 14.83 5.08
CA ARG A 281 -13.09 14.63 6.53
C ARG A 281 -11.64 14.60 7.04
N ALA A 282 -11.41 15.15 8.22
CA ALA A 282 -10.11 15.16 8.88
C ALA A 282 -9.84 13.81 9.55
N ALA A 283 -8.73 13.16 9.19
CA ALA A 283 -8.22 11.96 9.86
C ALA A 283 -7.06 12.27 10.84
N GLY A 284 -6.67 13.54 10.92
CA GLY A 284 -5.74 14.10 11.89
C GLY A 284 -5.27 15.48 11.40
N LYS A 285 -4.37 16.14 12.14
CA LYS A 285 -3.97 17.53 11.86
C LYS A 285 -3.42 17.78 10.45
N ASP A 286 -2.74 16.78 9.90
CA ASP A 286 -2.01 16.86 8.64
C ASP A 286 -2.58 15.93 7.55
N LEU A 287 -3.81 15.42 7.74
CA LEU A 287 -4.45 14.47 6.82
C LEU A 287 -5.96 14.69 6.72
N MET A 288 -6.42 15.04 5.52
CA MET A 288 -7.85 14.98 5.16
C MET A 288 -8.07 13.89 4.10
N LEU A 289 -9.26 13.30 4.12
CA LEU A 289 -9.67 12.20 3.25
C LEU A 289 -10.92 12.61 2.48
N GLY A 290 -10.99 12.24 1.22
CA GLY A 290 -12.19 12.37 0.42
C GLY A 290 -12.39 11.16 -0.50
N ILE A 291 -13.63 10.98 -0.96
CA ILE A 291 -13.98 9.98 -1.96
C ILE A 291 -14.62 10.74 -3.12
N LEU A 292 -14.00 10.66 -4.29
CA LEU A 292 -14.59 11.18 -5.51
C LEU A 292 -15.43 10.08 -6.16
N GLU A 293 -16.71 10.38 -6.38
CA GLU A 293 -17.60 9.54 -7.16
C GLU A 293 -17.63 10.07 -8.60
N GLU A 294 -17.25 9.23 -9.55
CA GLU A 294 -17.33 9.52 -10.98
C GLU A 294 -18.33 8.56 -11.64
N PRO A 295 -19.09 9.02 -12.65
CA PRO A 295 -19.87 8.12 -13.50
C PRO A 295 -18.96 7.04 -14.08
N ASP A 296 -19.53 5.84 -14.29
CA ASP A 296 -18.80 4.70 -14.85
C ASP A 296 -18.18 5.08 -16.22
N ASN A 297 -16.88 5.32 -16.23
CA ASN A 297 -16.13 5.74 -17.41
C ASN A 297 -15.11 4.65 -17.80
N PRO A 298 -15.30 3.95 -18.93
CA PRO A 298 -14.41 2.87 -19.37
C PRO A 298 -12.94 3.28 -19.52
N LEU A 299 -12.66 4.53 -19.91
CA LEU A 299 -11.29 5.03 -20.03
C LEU A 299 -10.65 5.21 -18.65
N PHE A 300 -11.39 5.74 -17.67
CA PHE A 300 -10.91 5.85 -16.30
C PHE A 300 -10.69 4.47 -15.67
N GLN A 301 -11.59 3.52 -15.91
CA GLN A 301 -11.42 2.13 -15.49
C GLN A 301 -10.15 1.51 -16.07
N ALA A 302 -9.89 1.71 -17.37
CA ALA A 302 -8.69 1.17 -18.02
C ALA A 302 -7.40 1.78 -17.43
N ILE A 303 -7.38 3.11 -17.22
CA ILE A 303 -6.19 3.84 -16.76
C ILE A 303 -5.93 3.68 -15.26
N LEU A 304 -6.97 3.73 -14.43
CA LEU A 304 -6.87 3.83 -12.97
C LEU A 304 -7.33 2.56 -12.24
N GLY A 305 -8.28 1.81 -12.81
CA GLY A 305 -8.81 0.59 -12.22
C GLY A 305 -7.77 -0.53 -12.15
N SER A 306 -7.07 -0.78 -13.26
CA SER A 306 -5.95 -1.74 -13.32
C SER A 306 -4.79 -1.43 -12.36
N ARG A 307 -4.71 -0.16 -11.91
CA ARG A 307 -3.66 0.37 -11.04
C ARG A 307 -4.06 0.49 -9.57
N GLY A 308 -5.26 0.00 -9.22
CA GLY A 308 -5.75 -0.06 -7.85
C GLY A 308 -6.10 1.29 -7.23
N PHE A 309 -6.48 2.26 -8.05
CA PHE A 309 -6.94 3.59 -7.63
C PHE A 309 -8.46 3.73 -7.53
N VAL A 310 -9.19 2.78 -8.10
CA VAL A 310 -10.65 2.86 -8.24
C VAL A 310 -11.29 1.62 -7.62
N THR A 311 -12.44 1.80 -6.99
CA THR A 311 -13.38 0.72 -6.65
C THR A 311 -14.74 1.00 -7.27
N ARG A 312 -15.45 -0.03 -7.72
CA ARG A 312 -16.81 0.12 -8.25
C ARG A 312 -17.82 0.09 -7.10
N SER A 313 -18.66 1.12 -6.99
CA SER A 313 -19.84 1.16 -6.12
C SER A 313 -21.12 0.84 -6.93
N LYS A 314 -22.28 0.89 -6.29
CA LYS A 314 -23.57 0.77 -6.99
C LYS A 314 -23.86 1.97 -7.90
N GLU A 315 -23.24 3.10 -7.62
CA GLU A 315 -23.53 4.41 -8.23
C GLU A 315 -22.44 4.84 -9.24
N GLY A 316 -21.29 4.15 -9.28
CA GLY A 316 -20.22 4.43 -10.24
C GLY A 316 -18.83 4.06 -9.72
N LEU A 317 -17.83 4.87 -10.08
CA LEU A 317 -16.44 4.70 -9.68
C LEU A 317 -16.14 5.53 -8.45
N MET A 318 -15.59 4.90 -7.41
CA MET A 318 -15.05 5.56 -6.24
C MET A 318 -13.53 5.69 -6.36
N LEU A 319 -13.05 6.92 -6.31
CA LEU A 319 -11.65 7.29 -6.26
C LEU A 319 -11.34 7.88 -4.87
N PRO A 320 -10.84 7.08 -3.92
CA PRO A 320 -10.33 7.62 -2.66
C PRO A 320 -9.08 8.48 -2.91
N TYR A 321 -9.06 9.64 -2.27
CA TYR A 321 -7.91 10.56 -2.30
C TYR A 321 -7.66 11.12 -0.91
N VAL A 322 -6.45 11.61 -0.72
CA VAL A 322 -6.01 12.27 0.51
C VAL A 322 -5.45 13.65 0.19
N LEU A 323 -5.68 14.58 1.11
CA LEU A 323 -4.96 15.85 1.19
C LEU A 323 -3.96 15.73 2.34
N LYS A 324 -2.66 15.82 2.03
CA LYS A 324 -1.59 15.83 3.04
C LYS A 324 -1.00 17.22 3.18
N ARG A 325 -0.90 17.71 4.41
CA ARG A 325 -0.38 19.05 4.67
C ARG A 325 1.09 19.13 4.25
N VAL A 326 1.44 20.20 3.53
CA VAL A 326 2.83 20.54 3.21
C VAL A 326 3.38 21.34 4.38
N LYS A 327 4.49 20.87 4.95
CA LYS A 327 5.19 21.54 6.04
C LYS A 327 6.10 22.66 5.53
#